data_AF-A0A7X8CHD7-F1
#
_entry.id   AF-A0A7X8CHD7-F1
#
_cell.length_a   1.000
_cell.length_b   1.000
_cell.length_c   1.000
_cell.angle_alpha   90.00
_cell.angle_beta   90.00
_cell.angle_gamma   90.00
#
_symmetry.space_group_name_H-M   'P 1'
#
loop_
_entity.id
_entity.type
_entity.pdbx_description
1 polymer ?
#
loop_
_entity_poly.entity_id
_entity_poly.type
_entity_poly.pdbx_seq_one_letter_code
_entity_poly.pdbx_strand_id
1 'polypeptide(L)'
;MKKRSITIALTAFASLATLAGCSKPVTPKDGYLLSMSGKDGETVSISAEEFFNKYLKTKAGIKGYYDALYEVVVRELFESKLVTKRAELYEEAKQKVASAKEDAKKNATADSNYDKEFQKVLDDNGVENEDELLEKFAYDLMKVEVKDQFYDAGETSWAPNAWKELVVGERDENGNLIVDDNGKPVYEGYLNAMIPYHVRHLLVKVDAGNKTYYNGAIRKEQATKLGGVVKALAERPYYDTFGKITKSLTDDDNTREVFGEFDPVVRTTPFNHEFKLGIYAFEGIYSSKATPEEKAKLEIPAHAQTALEDIGLGEIPYGAAIQLMNVAEYETDVNGNKVKEGSALLFPRNIYFNKYFNKHNVSVITPNDTNPADEVGTVNDTYAALPGFREVPELGGKKVLTDEKGNVILVVRAGTSGSYEGVHFIVIERSPLFEEVNGVTLENYYTIETPESKNYPKDEDGNPLDTYVNAITTDAKGYKDRSRKIKDGIKSFDTRIDDRIFAKLVKLLNVKIHDQELKKNLDEYLANELAIAEYDADLKMLSAWEEWINLLAVQAENRTPARLVDEACAIAFREAGTATEYEEGGLCDKYV
;
A
#
# COMPACT_ATOMS: atom_id res chain seq x y z
N MET A 1 -34.67 -9.52 -14.26
CA MET A 1 -34.40 -8.12 -14.66
C MET A 1 -35.54 -7.15 -14.35
N LYS A 2 -36.80 -7.61 -14.30
CA LYS A 2 -37.96 -6.78 -13.91
C LYS A 2 -37.88 -6.24 -12.48
N LYS A 3 -37.37 -7.01 -11.50
CA LYS A 3 -37.10 -6.52 -10.14
C LYS A 3 -36.09 -5.37 -10.09
N ARG A 4 -35.02 -5.37 -10.90
CA ARG A 4 -34.11 -4.20 -11.01
C ARG A 4 -34.84 -2.97 -11.56
N SER A 5 -35.70 -3.13 -12.58
CA SER A 5 -36.55 -2.05 -13.09
C SER A 5 -37.55 -1.54 -12.03
N ILE A 6 -38.08 -2.44 -11.19
CA ILE A 6 -38.99 -2.11 -10.07
C ILE A 6 -38.24 -1.45 -8.90
N THR A 7 -37.00 -1.85 -8.59
CA THR A 7 -36.15 -1.21 -7.58
C THR A 7 -35.71 0.19 -8.03
N ILE A 8 -35.41 0.38 -9.32
CA ILE A 8 -35.17 1.70 -9.93
C ILE A 8 -36.41 2.59 -9.75
N ALA A 9 -37.61 2.05 -9.96
CA ALA A 9 -38.86 2.75 -9.71
C ALA A 9 -39.08 3.07 -8.21
N LEU A 10 -38.88 2.10 -7.29
CA LEU A 10 -39.09 2.23 -5.84
C LEU A 10 -38.13 3.22 -5.17
N THR A 11 -36.84 3.21 -5.53
CA THR A 11 -35.85 4.13 -4.96
C THR A 11 -36.13 5.57 -5.37
N ALA A 12 -36.71 5.77 -6.56
CA ALA A 12 -37.11 7.08 -7.08
C ALA A 12 -38.50 7.55 -6.55
N PHE A 13 -39.29 6.68 -5.93
CA PHE A 13 -40.49 7.09 -5.17
C PHE A 13 -40.14 7.73 -3.81
N ALA A 14 -39.03 7.33 -3.19
CA ALA A 14 -38.60 7.88 -1.90
C ALA A 14 -38.16 9.36 -1.97
N SER A 15 -37.68 9.83 -3.13
CA SER A 15 -37.27 11.24 -3.33
C SER A 15 -38.45 12.21 -3.53
N LEU A 16 -39.67 11.69 -3.72
CA LEU A 16 -40.91 12.48 -3.87
C LEU A 16 -41.66 12.68 -2.55
N ALA A 17 -41.18 12.12 -1.43
CA ALA A 17 -41.85 12.20 -0.12
C ALA A 17 -41.86 13.61 0.52
N THR A 18 -41.39 14.65 -0.17
CA THR A 18 -41.40 16.05 0.29
C THR A 18 -42.48 16.94 -0.33
N LEU A 19 -43.38 16.41 -1.17
CA LEU A 19 -44.58 17.14 -1.61
C LEU A 19 -45.71 17.03 -0.58
N ALA A 20 -45.68 17.99 0.36
CA ALA A 20 -46.59 18.14 1.48
C ALA A 20 -48.05 18.47 1.08
N GLY A 21 -49.01 18.03 1.91
CA GLY A 21 -50.28 18.74 2.16
C GLY A 21 -51.34 18.72 1.06
N CYS A 22 -52.48 18.07 1.36
CA CYS A 22 -53.81 18.31 0.78
C CYS A 22 -53.93 18.37 -0.75
N SER A 23 -53.89 17.22 -1.43
CA SER A 23 -54.48 17.08 -2.78
C SER A 23 -55.02 15.67 -3.00
N LYS A 24 -56.18 15.56 -3.65
CA LYS A 24 -56.84 14.28 -3.93
C LYS A 24 -56.17 13.57 -5.13
N PRO A 25 -55.89 12.26 -5.04
CA PRO A 25 -55.39 11.50 -6.17
C PRO A 25 -56.43 11.43 -7.29
N VAL A 26 -55.98 11.55 -8.55
CA VAL A 26 -56.81 11.32 -9.75
C VAL A 26 -56.34 10.02 -10.39
N THR A 27 -57.28 9.23 -10.93
CA THR A 27 -57.01 7.94 -11.56
C THR A 27 -56.00 8.08 -12.72
N PRO A 28 -54.97 7.22 -12.81
CA PRO A 28 -53.99 7.31 -13.89
C PRO A 28 -54.65 7.17 -15.26
N LYS A 29 -54.30 8.05 -16.21
CA LYS A 29 -54.53 7.82 -17.65
C LYS A 29 -53.34 7.06 -18.22
N ASP A 30 -53.58 6.24 -19.26
CA ASP A 30 -52.54 5.47 -19.94
C ASP A 30 -51.32 6.34 -20.29
N GLY A 31 -50.12 5.87 -19.89
CA GLY A 31 -48.83 6.54 -20.15
C GLY A 31 -48.26 7.39 -19.00
N TYR A 32 -49.01 7.61 -17.92
CA TYR A 32 -48.57 8.43 -16.78
C TYR A 32 -48.39 7.63 -15.49
N LEU A 33 -47.25 7.84 -14.82
CA LEU A 33 -46.90 7.19 -13.55
C LEU A 33 -47.62 7.83 -12.35
N LEU A 34 -47.85 9.14 -12.41
CA LEU A 34 -48.53 9.89 -11.36
C LEU A 34 -49.31 11.07 -11.96
N SER A 35 -50.49 11.36 -11.43
CA SER A 35 -51.25 12.57 -11.76
C SER A 35 -51.88 13.15 -10.50
N MET A 36 -51.66 14.45 -10.27
CA MET A 36 -52.18 15.17 -9.11
C MET A 36 -52.77 16.52 -9.52
N SER A 37 -53.79 16.98 -8.80
CA SER A 37 -54.31 18.34 -8.98
C SER A 37 -53.50 19.32 -8.14
N GLY A 38 -52.90 20.33 -8.79
CA GLY A 38 -52.23 21.46 -8.15
C GLY A 38 -53.23 22.43 -7.48
N LYS A 39 -52.71 23.41 -6.72
CA LYS A 39 -53.50 24.37 -5.91
C LYS A 39 -54.51 25.19 -6.72
N ASP A 40 -54.30 25.35 -8.03
CA ASP A 40 -55.14 26.16 -8.92
C ASP A 40 -56.05 25.32 -9.86
N GLY A 41 -56.16 24.01 -9.62
CA GLY A 41 -56.98 23.10 -10.43
C GLY A 41 -56.28 22.56 -11.68
N GLU A 42 -55.02 22.92 -11.92
CA GLU A 42 -54.20 22.33 -12.99
C GLU A 42 -53.82 20.88 -12.66
N THR A 43 -53.92 19.99 -13.66
CA THR A 43 -53.46 18.60 -13.52
C THR A 43 -51.97 18.55 -13.82
N VAL A 44 -51.16 18.18 -12.83
CA VAL A 44 -49.75 17.84 -13.00
C VAL A 44 -49.66 16.34 -13.23
N SER A 45 -49.18 15.92 -14.40
CA SER A 45 -49.00 14.51 -14.77
C SER A 45 -47.54 14.24 -15.09
N ILE A 46 -46.97 13.18 -14.50
CA ILE A 46 -45.59 12.74 -14.77
C ILE A 46 -45.66 11.47 -15.61
N SER A 47 -45.08 11.49 -16.82
CA SER A 47 -45.02 10.31 -17.69
C SER A 47 -43.86 9.38 -17.30
N ALA A 48 -43.91 8.12 -17.76
CA ALA A 48 -42.80 7.19 -17.57
C ALA A 48 -41.51 7.68 -18.25
N GLU A 49 -41.64 8.34 -19.41
CA GLU A 49 -40.54 8.94 -20.16
C GLU A 49 -39.94 10.15 -19.41
N GLU A 50 -40.77 11.05 -18.89
CA GLU A 50 -40.29 12.21 -18.13
C GLU A 50 -39.60 11.78 -16.82
N PHE A 51 -40.11 10.72 -16.20
CA PHE A 51 -39.52 10.13 -15.01
C PHE A 51 -38.18 9.44 -15.30
N PHE A 52 -38.10 8.66 -16.39
CA PHE A 52 -36.86 8.02 -16.82
C PHE A 52 -35.80 9.07 -17.17
N ASN A 53 -36.18 10.13 -17.89
CA ASN A 53 -35.29 11.24 -18.21
C ASN A 53 -34.81 12.00 -16.97
N LYS A 54 -35.64 12.16 -15.93
CA LYS A 54 -35.22 12.72 -14.63
C LYS A 54 -34.30 11.77 -13.87
N TYR A 55 -34.59 10.47 -13.88
CA TYR A 55 -33.75 9.45 -13.22
C TYR A 55 -32.36 9.38 -13.84
N LEU A 56 -32.26 9.43 -15.17
CA LEU A 56 -31.00 9.52 -15.91
C LEU A 56 -30.23 10.84 -15.68
N LYS A 57 -30.80 11.83 -15.00
CA LYS A 57 -30.07 13.01 -14.53
C LYS A 57 -29.49 12.85 -13.12
N THR A 58 -29.72 11.71 -12.48
CA THR A 58 -29.16 11.38 -11.16
C THR A 58 -27.95 10.46 -11.30
N LYS A 59 -27.01 10.54 -10.35
CA LYS A 59 -25.85 9.64 -10.27
C LYS A 59 -26.28 8.16 -10.25
N ALA A 60 -27.33 7.83 -9.48
CA ALA A 60 -27.85 6.48 -9.39
C ALA A 60 -28.42 5.97 -10.73
N GLY A 61 -29.09 6.84 -11.48
CA GLY A 61 -29.65 6.46 -12.78
C GLY A 61 -28.61 6.31 -13.88
N ILE A 62 -27.61 7.20 -13.94
CA ILE A 62 -26.50 7.00 -14.87
C ILE A 62 -25.70 5.74 -14.52
N LYS A 63 -25.45 5.46 -13.23
CA LYS A 63 -24.82 4.19 -12.83
C LYS A 63 -25.66 2.98 -13.26
N GLY A 64 -26.96 3.00 -13.05
CA GLY A 64 -27.86 1.91 -13.47
C GLY A 64 -27.83 1.70 -14.99
N TYR A 65 -27.73 2.80 -15.76
CA TYR A 65 -27.57 2.74 -17.20
C TYR A 65 -26.21 2.16 -17.61
N TYR A 66 -25.12 2.58 -16.96
CA TYR A 66 -23.78 2.00 -17.14
C TYR A 66 -23.78 0.49 -16.87
N ASP A 67 -24.31 0.05 -15.73
CA ASP A 67 -24.33 -1.37 -15.36
C ASP A 67 -25.09 -2.23 -16.41
N ALA A 68 -26.19 -1.68 -16.96
CA ALA A 68 -26.97 -2.34 -18.01
C ALA A 68 -26.23 -2.38 -19.36
N LEU A 69 -25.58 -1.27 -19.74
CA LEU A 69 -24.82 -1.20 -20.98
C LEU A 69 -23.60 -2.12 -20.93
N TYR A 70 -22.91 -2.19 -19.78
CA TYR A 70 -21.80 -3.11 -19.59
C TYR A 70 -22.25 -4.56 -19.72
N GLU A 71 -23.42 -4.92 -19.17
CA GLU A 71 -24.00 -6.26 -19.37
C GLU A 71 -24.23 -6.58 -20.86
N VAL A 72 -24.85 -5.66 -21.60
CA VAL A 72 -25.11 -5.83 -23.04
C VAL A 72 -23.80 -6.03 -23.81
N VAL A 73 -22.80 -5.18 -23.53
CA VAL A 73 -21.51 -5.20 -24.22
C VAL A 73 -20.73 -6.49 -23.93
N VAL A 74 -20.76 -6.98 -22.68
CA VAL A 74 -20.16 -8.28 -22.34
C VAL A 74 -20.88 -9.41 -23.07
N ARG A 75 -22.22 -9.45 -23.04
CA ARG A 75 -22.98 -10.51 -23.74
C ARG A 75 -22.72 -10.51 -25.23
N GLU A 76 -22.64 -9.34 -25.86
CA GLU A 76 -22.32 -9.20 -27.29
C GLU A 76 -20.92 -9.74 -27.62
N LEU A 77 -19.93 -9.58 -26.74
CA LEU A 77 -18.61 -10.21 -26.93
C LEU A 77 -18.74 -11.74 -27.03
N PHE A 78 -19.54 -12.34 -26.16
CA PHE A 78 -19.77 -13.79 -26.15
C PHE A 78 -20.64 -14.27 -27.29
N GLU A 79 -21.52 -13.44 -27.81
CA GLU A 79 -22.38 -13.76 -28.96
C GLU A 79 -21.67 -13.62 -30.30
N SER A 80 -20.71 -12.68 -30.40
CA SER A 80 -20.04 -12.37 -31.67
C SER A 80 -18.65 -12.97 -31.80
N LYS A 81 -17.85 -12.99 -30.72
CA LYS A 81 -16.42 -13.33 -30.76
C LYS A 81 -16.06 -14.55 -29.91
N LEU A 82 -16.75 -14.79 -28.79
CA LEU A 82 -16.46 -15.89 -27.87
C LEU A 82 -17.58 -16.95 -27.81
N VAL A 83 -18.16 -17.29 -28.96
CA VAL A 83 -19.36 -18.15 -29.08
C VAL A 83 -19.18 -19.53 -28.45
N THR A 84 -18.03 -20.18 -28.66
CA THR A 84 -17.74 -21.47 -28.04
C THR A 84 -17.69 -21.36 -26.52
N LYS A 85 -17.02 -20.31 -26.02
CA LYS A 85 -16.90 -20.05 -24.59
C LYS A 85 -18.26 -19.74 -23.95
N ARG A 86 -19.13 -19.02 -24.67
CA ARG A 86 -20.51 -18.77 -24.25
C ARG A 86 -21.23 -20.08 -23.93
N ALA A 87 -21.15 -21.07 -24.82
CA ALA A 87 -21.80 -22.36 -24.62
C ALA A 87 -21.28 -23.09 -23.36
N GLU A 88 -19.96 -23.10 -23.15
CA GLU A 88 -19.33 -23.66 -21.94
C GLU A 88 -19.86 -23.00 -20.66
N LEU A 89 -19.90 -21.66 -20.63
CA LEU A 89 -20.34 -20.90 -19.45
C LEU A 89 -21.82 -21.09 -19.16
N TYR A 90 -22.68 -21.30 -20.17
CA TYR A 90 -24.08 -21.63 -19.95
C TYR A 90 -24.27 -23.02 -19.35
N GLU A 91 -23.45 -24.01 -19.73
CA GLU A 91 -23.48 -25.33 -19.08
C GLU A 91 -23.04 -25.24 -17.62
N GLU A 92 -22.01 -24.45 -17.31
CA GLU A 92 -21.62 -24.18 -15.93
C GLU A 92 -22.71 -23.42 -15.15
N ALA A 93 -23.37 -22.44 -15.77
CA ALA A 93 -24.48 -21.72 -15.16
C ALA A 93 -25.65 -22.64 -14.82
N LYS A 94 -25.99 -23.61 -15.69
CA LYS A 94 -27.00 -24.65 -15.40
C LYS A 94 -26.62 -25.49 -14.19
N GLN A 95 -25.34 -25.84 -14.06
CA GLN A 95 -24.85 -26.57 -12.89
C GLN A 95 -24.99 -25.74 -11.61
N LYS A 96 -24.68 -24.43 -11.66
CA LYS A 96 -24.89 -23.52 -10.51
C LYS A 96 -26.36 -23.40 -10.12
N VAL A 97 -27.29 -23.31 -11.08
CA VAL A 97 -28.73 -23.33 -10.81
C VAL A 97 -29.14 -24.66 -10.15
N ALA A 98 -28.64 -25.79 -10.66
CA ALA A 98 -28.92 -27.10 -10.07
C ALA A 98 -28.39 -27.21 -8.63
N SER A 99 -27.18 -26.71 -8.35
CA SER A 99 -26.63 -26.64 -6.98
C SER A 99 -27.48 -25.78 -6.06
N ALA A 100 -27.90 -24.60 -6.52
CA ALA A 100 -28.75 -23.71 -5.73
C ALA A 100 -30.11 -24.34 -5.39
N LYS A 101 -30.68 -25.12 -6.32
CA LYS A 101 -31.90 -25.92 -6.07
C LYS A 101 -31.66 -27.02 -5.04
N GLU A 102 -30.54 -27.74 -5.12
CA GLU A 102 -30.19 -28.77 -4.13
C GLU A 102 -29.98 -28.17 -2.73
N ASP A 103 -29.36 -27.00 -2.64
CA ASP A 103 -29.18 -26.32 -1.36
C ASP A 103 -30.51 -25.80 -0.80
N ALA A 104 -31.41 -25.28 -1.64
CA ALA A 104 -32.77 -24.95 -1.24
C ALA A 104 -33.54 -26.18 -0.72
N LYS A 105 -33.35 -27.37 -1.32
CA LYS A 105 -33.94 -28.62 -0.81
C LYS A 105 -33.37 -29.01 0.55
N LYS A 106 -32.05 -28.90 0.75
CA LYS A 106 -31.40 -29.22 2.03
C LYS A 106 -31.80 -28.26 3.15
N ASN A 107 -32.02 -26.99 2.82
CA ASN A 107 -32.39 -25.94 3.77
C ASN A 107 -33.88 -25.94 4.11
N ALA A 108 -34.70 -26.71 3.40
CA ALA A 108 -36.11 -26.88 3.76
C ALA A 108 -36.24 -27.59 5.12
N THR A 109 -37.08 -27.06 6.00
CA THR A 109 -37.28 -27.56 7.37
C THR A 109 -38.75 -27.90 7.62
N ALA A 110 -39.14 -28.15 8.87
CA ALA A 110 -40.56 -28.27 9.21
C ALA A 110 -41.32 -26.92 9.04
N ASP A 111 -40.63 -25.79 9.21
CA ASP A 111 -41.21 -24.44 9.16
C ASP A 111 -41.02 -23.72 7.79
N SER A 112 -40.23 -24.31 6.89
CA SER A 112 -39.99 -23.81 5.53
C SER A 112 -40.00 -24.93 4.49
N ASN A 113 -40.36 -24.63 3.24
CA ASN A 113 -40.38 -25.62 2.17
C ASN A 113 -39.43 -25.21 1.04
N TYR A 114 -39.21 -26.14 0.10
CA TYR A 114 -38.35 -25.90 -1.06
C TYR A 114 -38.72 -24.60 -1.80
N ASP A 115 -40.01 -24.34 -2.05
CA ASP A 115 -40.44 -23.15 -2.78
C ASP A 115 -40.07 -21.85 -2.06
N LYS A 116 -40.21 -21.81 -0.73
CA LYS A 116 -39.79 -20.65 0.09
C LYS A 116 -38.28 -20.47 0.09
N GLU A 117 -37.52 -21.55 0.27
CA GLU A 117 -36.04 -21.47 0.27
C GLU A 117 -35.50 -21.11 -1.13
N PHE A 118 -36.11 -21.62 -2.20
CA PHE A 118 -35.71 -21.26 -3.56
C PHE A 118 -36.15 -19.83 -3.91
N GLN A 119 -37.30 -19.36 -3.43
CA GLN A 119 -37.70 -17.96 -3.60
C GLN A 119 -36.69 -17.01 -2.91
N LYS A 120 -36.15 -17.38 -1.74
CA LYS A 120 -35.06 -16.61 -1.12
C LYS A 120 -33.83 -16.54 -2.02
N VAL A 121 -33.41 -17.66 -2.61
CA VAL A 121 -32.31 -17.67 -3.59
C VAL A 121 -32.60 -16.70 -4.74
N LEU A 122 -33.81 -16.72 -5.29
CA LEU A 122 -34.21 -15.79 -6.36
C LEU A 122 -34.20 -14.33 -5.90
N ASP A 123 -34.70 -14.05 -4.69
CA ASP A 123 -34.75 -12.71 -4.09
C ASP A 123 -33.34 -12.17 -3.80
N ASP A 124 -32.47 -12.98 -3.21
CA ASP A 124 -31.06 -12.66 -2.92
C ASP A 124 -30.28 -12.36 -4.21
N ASN A 125 -30.65 -13.01 -5.32
CA ASN A 125 -30.09 -12.77 -6.64
C ASN A 125 -30.80 -11.66 -7.43
N GLY A 126 -31.89 -11.09 -6.90
CA GLY A 126 -32.65 -10.02 -7.55
C GLY A 126 -33.40 -10.46 -8.82
N VAL A 127 -33.77 -11.73 -8.92
CA VAL A 127 -34.44 -12.35 -10.07
C VAL A 127 -35.85 -12.84 -9.71
N GLU A 128 -36.67 -13.08 -10.73
CA GLU A 128 -38.07 -13.51 -10.54
C GLU A 128 -38.28 -15.01 -10.69
N ASN A 129 -37.44 -15.68 -11.47
CA ASN A 129 -37.61 -17.09 -11.80
C ASN A 129 -36.27 -17.76 -12.12
N GLU A 130 -36.33 -19.07 -12.32
CA GLU A 130 -35.17 -19.91 -12.63
C GLU A 130 -34.46 -19.49 -13.93
N ASP A 131 -35.20 -19.13 -14.98
CA ASP A 131 -34.60 -18.72 -16.25
C ASP A 131 -33.83 -17.41 -16.08
N GLU A 132 -34.37 -16.44 -15.33
CA GLU A 132 -33.65 -15.22 -14.96
C GLU A 132 -32.43 -15.52 -14.07
N LEU A 133 -32.49 -16.53 -13.20
CA LEU A 133 -31.35 -16.96 -12.38
C LEU A 133 -30.24 -17.57 -13.26
N LEU A 134 -30.62 -18.40 -14.24
CA LEU A 134 -29.69 -18.96 -15.22
C LEU A 134 -28.99 -17.84 -15.99
N GLU A 135 -29.74 -16.89 -16.53
CA GLU A 135 -29.19 -15.74 -17.27
C GLU A 135 -28.28 -14.88 -16.41
N LYS A 136 -28.59 -14.71 -15.12
CA LYS A 136 -27.73 -14.01 -14.18
C LYS A 136 -26.43 -14.77 -13.93
N PHE A 137 -26.48 -16.06 -13.64
CA PHE A 137 -25.26 -16.86 -13.40
C PHE A 137 -24.39 -16.96 -14.66
N ALA A 138 -25.00 -17.08 -15.85
CA ALA A 138 -24.27 -17.04 -17.10
C ALA A 138 -23.55 -15.70 -17.29
N TYR A 139 -24.21 -14.58 -17.01
CA TYR A 139 -23.57 -13.26 -17.07
C TYR A 139 -22.47 -13.07 -16.02
N ASP A 140 -22.70 -13.49 -14.77
CA ASP A 140 -21.68 -13.41 -13.72
C ASP A 140 -20.42 -14.21 -14.11
N LEU A 141 -20.60 -15.38 -14.72
CA LEU A 141 -19.51 -16.18 -15.29
C LEU A 141 -18.82 -15.50 -16.48
N MET A 142 -19.59 -14.92 -17.40
CA MET A 142 -19.04 -14.14 -18.52
C MET A 142 -18.18 -12.97 -18.03
N LYS A 143 -18.62 -12.25 -17.01
CA LYS A 143 -17.82 -11.16 -16.41
C LYS A 143 -16.48 -11.65 -15.87
N VAL A 144 -16.48 -12.81 -15.21
CA VAL A 144 -15.23 -13.43 -14.72
C VAL A 144 -14.32 -13.78 -15.89
N GLU A 145 -14.85 -14.47 -16.90
CA GLU A 145 -14.07 -14.85 -18.10
C GLU A 145 -13.55 -13.63 -18.88
N VAL A 146 -14.32 -12.54 -19.01
CA VAL A 146 -13.83 -11.29 -19.63
C VAL A 146 -12.60 -10.77 -18.88
N LYS A 147 -12.66 -10.72 -17.55
CA LYS A 147 -11.54 -10.28 -16.69
C LYS A 147 -10.36 -11.23 -16.78
N ASP A 148 -10.60 -12.53 -16.74
CA ASP A 148 -9.55 -13.53 -16.85
C ASP A 148 -8.85 -13.44 -18.20
N GLN A 149 -9.60 -13.23 -19.29
CA GLN A 149 -9.00 -12.99 -20.60
C GLN A 149 -8.21 -11.68 -20.67
N PHE A 150 -8.70 -10.63 -19.99
CA PHE A 150 -8.01 -9.35 -19.89
C PHE A 150 -6.67 -9.47 -19.17
N TYR A 151 -6.59 -10.32 -18.13
CA TYR A 151 -5.39 -10.47 -17.33
C TYR A 151 -4.43 -11.58 -17.81
N ASP A 152 -4.95 -12.72 -18.25
CA ASP A 152 -4.19 -13.98 -18.27
C ASP A 152 -4.14 -14.68 -19.64
N ALA A 153 -4.98 -14.31 -20.60
CA ALA A 153 -5.10 -15.09 -21.85
C ALA A 153 -4.12 -14.69 -22.96
N GLY A 154 -3.26 -13.68 -22.73
CA GLY A 154 -2.20 -13.30 -23.68
C GLY A 154 -2.73 -12.95 -25.07
N GLU A 155 -1.98 -13.32 -26.12
CA GLU A 155 -2.27 -12.93 -27.52
C GLU A 155 -3.59 -13.48 -28.09
N THR A 156 -4.13 -14.56 -27.52
CA THR A 156 -5.38 -15.17 -28.01
C THR A 156 -6.63 -14.60 -27.35
N SER A 157 -6.47 -13.65 -26.43
CA SER A 157 -7.57 -12.99 -25.72
C SER A 157 -8.29 -11.96 -26.59
N TRP A 158 -9.46 -11.51 -26.14
CA TRP A 158 -10.15 -10.35 -26.74
C TRP A 158 -9.36 -9.03 -26.59
N ALA A 159 -8.36 -8.99 -25.70
CA ALA A 159 -7.53 -7.82 -25.37
C ALA A 159 -6.04 -8.20 -25.28
N PRO A 160 -5.37 -8.52 -26.41
CA PRO A 160 -4.04 -9.15 -26.41
C PRO A 160 -2.91 -8.32 -25.78
N ASN A 161 -3.06 -6.99 -25.73
CA ASN A 161 -2.07 -6.08 -25.13
C ASN A 161 -2.41 -5.65 -23.69
N ALA A 162 -3.54 -6.11 -23.14
CA ALA A 162 -4.04 -5.65 -21.85
C ALA A 162 -3.01 -5.84 -20.73
N TRP A 163 -2.36 -7.01 -20.65
CA TRP A 163 -1.34 -7.26 -19.64
C TRP A 163 -0.18 -6.25 -19.70
N LYS A 164 0.33 -5.98 -20.91
CA LYS A 164 1.42 -5.03 -21.09
C LYS A 164 0.99 -3.62 -20.65
N GLU A 165 -0.20 -3.19 -21.06
CA GLU A 165 -0.76 -1.90 -20.65
C GLU A 165 -0.96 -1.81 -19.13
N LEU A 166 -1.39 -2.88 -18.46
CA LEU A 166 -1.48 -2.94 -16.99
C LEU A 166 -0.12 -2.77 -16.31
N VAL A 167 0.96 -3.27 -16.91
CA VAL A 167 2.31 -3.18 -16.35
C VAL A 167 2.89 -1.79 -16.57
N VAL A 168 3.01 -1.36 -17.83
CA VAL A 168 3.77 -0.16 -18.21
C VAL A 168 2.89 1.05 -18.49
N GLY A 169 1.60 0.88 -18.74
CA GLY A 169 0.66 1.93 -19.17
C GLY A 169 0.37 1.89 -20.67
N GLU A 170 -0.59 2.71 -21.12
CA GLU A 170 -0.89 2.85 -22.55
C GLU A 170 0.18 3.69 -23.25
N ARG A 171 0.64 3.23 -24.42
CA ARG A 171 1.77 3.81 -25.15
C ARG A 171 1.39 4.19 -26.58
N ASP A 172 1.96 5.30 -27.05
CA ASP A 172 1.90 5.71 -28.45
C ASP A 172 2.84 4.85 -29.32
N GLU A 173 2.84 5.10 -30.64
CA GLU A 173 3.69 4.39 -31.60
C GLU A 173 5.19 4.59 -31.35
N ASN A 174 5.58 5.62 -30.58
CA ASN A 174 6.96 5.95 -30.23
C ASN A 174 7.36 5.37 -28.86
N GLY A 175 6.46 4.69 -28.14
CA GLY A 175 6.72 4.15 -26.82
C GLY A 175 6.58 5.15 -25.67
N ASN A 176 6.00 6.33 -25.90
CA ASN A 176 5.70 7.32 -24.86
C ASN A 176 4.32 7.08 -24.25
N LEU A 177 4.13 7.47 -22.98
CA LEU A 177 2.81 7.49 -22.34
C LEU A 177 1.83 8.32 -23.17
N ILE A 178 0.66 7.76 -23.47
CA ILE A 178 -0.43 8.54 -24.03
C ILE A 178 -0.96 9.47 -22.93
N VAL A 179 -1.02 10.76 -23.22
CA VAL A 179 -1.53 11.79 -22.29
C VAL A 179 -2.84 12.39 -22.76
N ASP A 180 -3.64 12.89 -21.82
CA ASP A 180 -4.86 13.64 -22.06
C ASP A 180 -4.56 15.11 -22.42
N ASP A 181 -5.61 15.91 -22.63
CA ASP A 181 -5.51 17.34 -22.98
C ASP A 181 -4.82 18.19 -21.90
N ASN A 182 -4.69 17.68 -20.67
CA ASN A 182 -4.01 18.34 -19.55
C ASN A 182 -2.56 17.84 -19.37
N GLY A 183 -2.08 16.94 -20.24
CA GLY A 183 -0.75 16.35 -20.14
C GLY A 183 -0.64 15.24 -19.09
N LYS A 184 -1.76 14.75 -18.55
CA LYS A 184 -1.78 13.61 -17.61
C LYS A 184 -1.86 12.29 -18.38
N PRO A 185 -1.15 11.22 -17.99
CA PRO A 185 -1.30 9.92 -18.63
C PRO A 185 -2.75 9.42 -18.66
N VAL A 186 -3.24 8.99 -19.81
CA VAL A 186 -4.54 8.30 -19.96
C VAL A 186 -4.55 6.98 -19.17
N TYR A 187 -3.39 6.31 -19.15
CA TYR A 187 -3.13 5.20 -18.25
C TYR A 187 -1.64 4.99 -18.05
N GLU A 188 -1.21 5.13 -16.81
CA GLU A 188 0.21 5.06 -16.46
C GLU A 188 0.73 3.64 -16.18
N GLY A 189 -0.16 2.69 -15.90
CA GLY A 189 0.19 1.31 -15.55
C GLY A 189 0.79 1.17 -14.15
N TYR A 190 0.93 -0.07 -13.69
CA TYR A 190 1.34 -0.41 -12.33
C TYR A 190 2.70 0.18 -11.95
N LEU A 191 3.70 0.08 -12.83
CA LEU A 191 5.07 0.50 -12.49
C LEU A 191 5.17 2.02 -12.26
N ASN A 192 4.37 2.83 -12.96
CA ASN A 192 4.34 4.28 -12.78
C ASN A 192 3.37 4.71 -11.67
N ALA A 193 2.19 4.09 -11.61
CA ALA A 193 1.18 4.40 -10.60
C ALA A 193 1.66 4.05 -9.19
N MET A 194 2.22 2.86 -9.03
CA MET A 194 2.45 2.26 -7.71
C MET A 194 3.89 2.40 -7.24
N ILE A 195 4.84 2.67 -8.14
CA ILE A 195 6.26 2.92 -7.84
C ILE A 195 6.81 1.82 -6.90
N PRO A 196 6.80 0.54 -7.34
CA PRO A 196 7.12 -0.58 -6.47
C PRO A 196 8.62 -0.59 -6.11
N TYR A 197 8.94 -0.41 -4.83
CA TYR A 197 10.28 -0.62 -4.30
C TYR A 197 10.48 -2.08 -3.89
N HIS A 198 11.58 -2.69 -4.32
CA HIS A 198 12.03 -3.95 -3.74
C HIS A 198 12.97 -3.64 -2.57
N VAL A 199 12.59 -4.09 -1.38
CA VAL A 199 13.35 -3.88 -0.15
C VAL A 199 13.60 -5.18 0.59
N ARG A 200 14.72 -5.21 1.33
CA ARG A 200 14.92 -6.15 2.44
C ARG A 200 14.84 -5.38 3.74
N HIS A 201 14.31 -6.00 4.80
CA HIS A 201 14.34 -5.41 6.13
C HIS A 201 14.63 -6.41 7.25
N LEU A 202 15.13 -5.87 8.37
CA LEU A 202 15.35 -6.56 9.63
C LEU A 202 14.65 -5.76 10.74
N LEU A 203 13.77 -6.41 11.49
CA LEU A 203 13.06 -5.80 12.62
C LEU A 203 13.67 -6.23 13.95
N VAL A 204 13.90 -5.29 14.86
CA VAL A 204 14.11 -5.57 16.30
C VAL A 204 12.95 -4.98 17.08
N LYS A 205 12.14 -5.83 17.71
CA LYS A 205 10.97 -5.40 18.51
C LYS A 205 11.41 -4.82 19.85
N VAL A 206 10.76 -3.74 20.25
CA VAL A 206 11.03 -3.03 21.51
C VAL A 206 9.75 -2.82 22.31
N ASP A 207 9.83 -2.79 23.63
CA ASP A 207 8.66 -2.57 24.50
C ASP A 207 8.26 -1.08 24.59
N ALA A 208 9.17 -0.18 24.21
CA ALA A 208 8.92 1.25 24.20
C ALA A 208 7.83 1.59 23.18
N GLY A 209 6.67 2.07 23.64
CA GLY A 209 5.54 2.40 22.78
C GLY A 209 5.84 3.53 21.80
N ASN A 210 5.14 3.58 20.67
CA ASN A 210 5.40 4.54 19.59
C ASN A 210 5.20 6.04 19.96
N LYS A 211 4.53 6.34 21.08
CA LYS A 211 4.33 7.72 21.59
C LYS A 211 5.30 8.10 22.71
N THR A 212 6.24 7.22 23.07
CA THR A 212 7.24 7.50 24.11
C THR A 212 8.43 8.26 23.54
N TYR A 213 8.19 9.45 22.96
CA TYR A 213 9.13 10.15 22.06
C TYR A 213 10.54 10.43 22.62
N TYR A 214 10.70 10.47 23.95
CA TYR A 214 11.95 10.76 24.64
C TYR A 214 12.21 9.88 25.88
N ASN A 215 11.24 9.05 26.28
CA ASN A 215 11.22 8.35 27.57
C ASN A 215 10.82 6.87 27.45
N GLY A 216 11.06 6.26 26.29
CA GLY A 216 10.83 4.84 26.05
C GLY A 216 11.72 3.96 26.94
N ALA A 217 11.18 2.86 27.44
CA ALA A 217 11.92 1.87 28.21
C ALA A 217 12.03 0.54 27.44
N ILE A 218 13.22 -0.03 27.42
CA ILE A 218 13.51 -1.33 26.80
C ILE A 218 14.11 -2.29 27.82
N ARG A 219 13.94 -3.59 27.58
CA ARG A 219 14.55 -4.66 28.39
C ARG A 219 16.00 -4.93 28.00
N LYS A 220 16.75 -5.61 28.89
CA LYS A 220 18.13 -6.05 28.65
C LYS A 220 18.27 -6.84 27.35
N GLU A 221 17.33 -7.76 27.09
CA GLU A 221 17.35 -8.62 25.90
C GLU A 221 17.18 -7.80 24.63
N GLN A 222 16.31 -6.77 24.66
CA GLN A 222 16.06 -5.86 23.54
C GLN A 222 17.26 -4.95 23.27
N ALA A 223 17.88 -4.41 24.32
CA ALA A 223 19.10 -3.61 24.20
C ALA A 223 20.26 -4.44 23.62
N THR A 224 20.48 -5.64 24.16
CA THR A 224 21.50 -6.58 23.68
C THR A 224 21.25 -6.95 22.21
N LYS A 225 20.00 -7.25 21.85
CA LYS A 225 19.64 -7.63 20.48
C LYS A 225 19.81 -6.48 19.49
N LEU A 226 19.33 -5.29 19.82
CA LEU A 226 19.44 -4.11 18.96
C LEU A 226 20.92 -3.76 18.71
N GLY A 227 21.73 -3.69 19.77
CA GLY A 227 23.16 -3.45 19.64
C GLY A 227 23.88 -4.58 18.88
N GLY A 228 23.49 -5.83 19.12
CA GLY A 228 24.03 -7.01 18.44
C GLY A 228 23.74 -7.04 16.94
N VAL A 229 22.56 -6.59 16.50
CA VAL A 229 22.23 -6.45 15.07
C VAL A 229 23.14 -5.43 14.40
N VAL A 230 23.27 -4.23 14.98
CA VAL A 230 24.14 -3.18 14.42
C VAL A 230 25.59 -3.65 14.37
N LYS A 231 26.07 -4.31 15.43
CA LYS A 231 27.40 -4.92 15.48
C LYS A 231 27.60 -5.98 14.39
N ALA A 232 26.65 -6.88 14.21
CA ALA A 232 26.73 -7.92 13.18
C ALA A 232 26.77 -7.33 11.77
N LEU A 233 25.95 -6.31 11.49
CA LEU A 233 25.94 -5.61 10.21
C LEU A 233 27.25 -4.86 9.94
N ALA A 234 27.83 -4.22 10.97
CA ALA A 234 29.08 -3.48 10.87
C ALA A 234 30.31 -4.37 10.73
N GLU A 235 30.45 -5.37 11.61
CA GLU A 235 31.58 -6.30 11.59
C GLU A 235 31.56 -7.22 10.39
N ARG A 236 30.36 -7.54 9.88
CA ARG A 236 30.08 -8.43 8.75
C ARG A 236 31.09 -9.61 8.69
N PRO A 237 31.00 -10.57 9.64
CA PRO A 237 31.86 -11.74 9.65
C PRO A 237 31.89 -12.38 8.25
N TYR A 238 33.06 -12.86 7.83
CA TYR A 238 33.32 -13.22 6.44
C TYR A 238 32.21 -14.13 5.85
N TYR A 239 31.59 -13.68 4.75
CA TYR A 239 30.41 -14.25 4.05
C TYR A 239 29.01 -13.99 4.64
N ASP A 240 28.86 -13.18 5.68
CA ASP A 240 27.55 -12.75 6.14
C ASP A 240 26.99 -11.64 5.24
N THR A 241 25.80 -11.88 4.70
CA THR A 241 25.01 -10.91 3.94
C THR A 241 23.93 -10.33 4.84
N PHE A 242 23.37 -9.17 4.48
CA PHE A 242 22.22 -8.58 5.16
C PHE A 242 21.12 -9.62 5.38
N GLY A 243 20.81 -10.41 4.34
CA GLY A 243 19.79 -11.44 4.41
C GLY A 243 20.11 -12.59 5.38
N LYS A 244 21.37 -13.02 5.49
CA LYS A 244 21.78 -14.05 6.48
C LYS A 244 21.68 -13.52 7.90
N ILE A 245 22.16 -12.31 8.14
CA ILE A 245 22.06 -11.65 9.45
C ILE A 245 20.59 -11.48 9.84
N THR A 246 19.76 -11.07 8.88
CA THR A 246 18.30 -10.94 9.07
C THR A 246 17.67 -12.27 9.45
N LYS A 247 17.99 -13.35 8.72
CA LYS A 247 17.49 -14.69 9.03
C LYS A 247 17.83 -15.13 10.47
N SER A 248 18.96 -14.70 11.01
CA SER A 248 19.35 -15.04 12.38
C SER A 248 18.75 -14.13 13.45
N LEU A 249 18.57 -12.83 13.16
CA LEU A 249 18.37 -11.81 14.19
C LEU A 249 17.06 -11.03 14.10
N THR A 250 16.27 -11.13 13.02
CA THR A 250 14.99 -10.40 12.95
C THR A 250 13.95 -10.93 13.95
N ASP A 251 13.06 -10.07 14.44
CA ASP A 251 11.85 -10.39 15.22
C ASP A 251 10.58 -10.52 14.36
N ASP A 252 10.73 -10.41 13.03
CA ASP A 252 9.68 -10.65 12.07
C ASP A 252 9.82 -12.03 11.44
N ASP A 253 8.95 -12.96 11.83
CA ASP A 253 8.97 -14.34 11.39
C ASP A 253 8.70 -14.47 9.88
N ASN A 254 7.92 -13.56 9.30
CA ASN A 254 7.55 -13.62 7.88
C ASN A 254 8.75 -13.33 6.99
N THR A 255 9.54 -12.30 7.34
CA THR A 255 10.74 -11.94 6.58
C THR A 255 11.96 -12.76 6.94
N ARG A 256 12.00 -13.39 8.14
CA ARG A 256 13.11 -14.26 8.55
C ARG A 256 13.38 -15.37 7.54
N GLU A 257 12.33 -16.09 7.13
CA GLU A 257 12.46 -17.27 6.27
C GLU A 257 12.83 -16.93 4.83
N VAL A 258 12.60 -15.69 4.42
CA VAL A 258 12.91 -15.16 3.09
C VAL A 258 14.08 -14.18 3.10
N PHE A 259 14.98 -14.29 4.10
CA PHE A 259 16.22 -13.52 4.18
C PHE A 259 16.00 -11.99 4.14
N GLY A 260 14.94 -11.53 4.81
CA GLY A 260 14.60 -10.11 4.91
C GLY A 260 13.75 -9.58 3.77
N GLU A 261 13.53 -10.36 2.70
CA GLU A 261 12.69 -9.92 1.57
C GLU A 261 11.32 -9.46 2.05
N PHE A 262 10.95 -8.26 1.62
CA PHE A 262 9.59 -7.78 1.76
C PHE A 262 8.80 -7.86 0.45
N ASP A 263 7.48 -7.82 0.57
CA ASP A 263 6.64 -7.56 -0.60
C ASP A 263 6.98 -6.19 -1.20
N PRO A 264 6.78 -5.96 -2.52
CA PRO A 264 7.07 -4.66 -3.10
C PRO A 264 6.36 -3.53 -2.33
N VAL A 265 7.12 -2.56 -1.85
CA VAL A 265 6.60 -1.40 -1.14
C VAL A 265 6.11 -0.40 -2.18
N VAL A 266 4.79 -0.23 -2.27
CA VAL A 266 4.09 0.63 -3.22
C VAL A 266 3.40 1.79 -2.51
N ARG A 267 2.93 2.78 -3.29
CA ARG A 267 2.21 3.96 -2.76
C ARG A 267 1.06 3.60 -1.82
N THR A 268 0.31 2.57 -2.15
CA THR A 268 -0.88 2.14 -1.40
C THR A 268 -0.57 1.18 -0.26
N THR A 269 0.69 0.81 -0.04
CA THR A 269 1.04 -0.15 1.01
C THR A 269 0.69 0.42 2.40
N PRO A 270 -0.10 -0.30 3.22
CA PRO A 270 -0.54 0.15 4.53
C PRO A 270 0.53 -0.14 5.59
N PHE A 271 1.62 0.62 5.57
CA PHE A 271 2.62 0.62 6.65
C PHE A 271 2.59 1.92 7.44
N ASN A 272 3.22 1.87 8.61
CA ASN A 272 3.55 3.09 9.32
C ASN A 272 4.38 4.01 8.46
N HIS A 273 4.14 5.30 8.64
CA HIS A 273 4.67 6.34 7.79
C HIS A 273 6.19 6.30 7.70
N GLU A 274 6.88 6.02 8.81
CA GLU A 274 8.35 5.98 8.87
C GLU A 274 8.95 4.94 7.92
N PHE A 275 8.28 3.79 7.72
CA PHE A 275 8.83 2.71 6.89
C PHE A 275 8.76 3.06 5.39
N LYS A 276 7.56 3.39 4.88
CA LYS A 276 7.37 3.71 3.47
C LYS A 276 7.87 5.12 3.13
N LEU A 277 7.43 6.12 3.89
CA LEU A 277 7.78 7.52 3.62
C LEU A 277 9.25 7.79 3.98
N GLY A 278 9.87 7.00 4.87
CA GLY A 278 11.32 7.04 5.11
C GLY A 278 12.14 6.67 3.88
N ILE A 279 11.72 5.65 3.12
CA ILE A 279 12.33 5.30 1.82
C ILE A 279 12.17 6.46 0.84
N TYR A 280 10.97 7.05 0.76
CA TYR A 280 10.69 8.13 -0.19
C TYR A 280 11.47 9.40 0.18
N ALA A 281 11.55 9.74 1.47
CA ALA A 281 12.35 10.85 1.97
C ALA A 281 13.84 10.63 1.70
N PHE A 282 14.35 9.41 1.87
CA PHE A 282 15.74 9.10 1.56
C PHE A 282 16.06 9.29 0.07
N GLU A 283 15.33 8.64 -0.83
CA GLU A 283 15.59 8.73 -2.27
C GLU A 283 15.26 10.12 -2.85
N GLY A 284 14.20 10.75 -2.35
CA GLY A 284 13.71 12.05 -2.83
C GLY A 284 14.51 13.24 -2.32
N ILE A 285 14.92 13.24 -1.06
CA ILE A 285 15.50 14.42 -0.38
C ILE A 285 16.99 14.22 -0.09
N TYR A 286 17.34 13.15 0.63
CA TYR A 286 18.69 13.02 1.20
C TYR A 286 19.73 12.41 0.25
N SER A 287 19.31 11.53 -0.65
CA SER A 287 20.16 10.90 -1.65
C SER A 287 20.30 11.80 -2.89
N SER A 288 21.53 11.95 -3.38
CA SER A 288 21.80 12.63 -4.65
C SER A 288 21.80 11.69 -5.86
N LYS A 289 21.33 10.44 -5.70
CA LYS A 289 21.40 9.40 -6.74
C LYS A 289 20.44 9.64 -7.91
N ALA A 290 19.21 10.07 -7.60
CA ALA A 290 18.15 10.32 -8.59
C ALA A 290 18.16 11.78 -9.08
N THR A 291 17.79 11.97 -10.35
CA THR A 291 17.55 13.28 -10.97
C THR A 291 16.29 13.96 -10.41
N PRO A 292 16.12 15.28 -10.57
CA PRO A 292 14.90 15.97 -10.17
C PRO A 292 13.63 15.37 -10.77
N GLU A 293 13.68 14.96 -12.05
CA GLU A 293 12.55 14.36 -12.77
C GLU A 293 12.19 12.98 -12.20
N GLU A 294 13.20 12.17 -11.85
CA GLU A 294 12.98 10.88 -11.19
C GLU A 294 12.39 11.08 -9.78
N LYS A 295 12.92 12.04 -9.00
CA LYS A 295 12.43 12.36 -7.66
C LYS A 295 10.98 12.85 -7.68
N ALA A 296 10.57 13.58 -8.71
CA ALA A 296 9.21 14.09 -8.85
C ALA A 296 8.15 12.98 -8.86
N LYS A 297 8.50 11.75 -9.29
CA LYS A 297 7.62 10.58 -9.23
C LYS A 297 7.16 10.28 -7.80
N LEU A 298 7.92 10.63 -6.76
CA LEU A 298 7.55 10.36 -5.38
C LEU A 298 6.44 11.28 -4.83
N GLU A 299 6.15 12.39 -5.54
CA GLU A 299 5.10 13.35 -5.16
C GLU A 299 5.19 13.78 -3.68
N ILE A 300 6.41 14.05 -3.20
CA ILE A 300 6.62 14.55 -1.85
C ILE A 300 6.02 15.96 -1.77
N PRO A 301 5.01 16.22 -0.90
CA PRO A 301 4.43 17.54 -0.76
C PRO A 301 5.49 18.56 -0.33
N ALA A 302 5.45 19.78 -0.89
CA ALA A 302 6.44 20.81 -0.62
C ALA A 302 6.64 21.11 0.88
N HIS A 303 5.55 21.14 1.66
CA HIS A 303 5.65 21.36 3.11
C HIS A 303 6.38 20.22 3.84
N ALA A 304 6.18 18.97 3.40
CA ALA A 304 6.86 17.81 3.96
C ALA A 304 8.33 17.80 3.57
N GLN A 305 8.64 18.16 2.31
CA GLN A 305 10.02 18.33 1.87
C GLN A 305 10.76 19.37 2.73
N THR A 306 10.21 20.57 2.89
CA THR A 306 10.83 21.62 3.72
C THR A 306 11.03 21.15 5.17
N ALA A 307 10.01 20.55 5.78
CA ALA A 307 10.11 20.06 7.15
C ALA A 307 11.20 18.99 7.32
N LEU A 308 11.35 18.09 6.34
CA LEU A 308 12.37 17.04 6.36
C LEU A 308 13.77 17.59 6.08
N GLU A 309 13.92 18.54 5.17
CA GLU A 309 15.19 19.23 4.93
C GLU A 309 15.67 19.96 6.20
N ASP A 310 14.77 20.62 6.92
CA ASP A 310 15.06 21.30 8.19
C ASP A 310 15.48 20.31 9.30
N ILE A 311 14.87 19.13 9.34
CA ILE A 311 15.22 18.06 10.30
C ILE A 311 16.55 17.39 9.91
N GLY A 312 16.78 17.18 8.63
CA GLY A 312 17.93 16.46 8.09
C GLY A 312 17.87 14.94 8.24
N LEU A 313 18.80 14.27 7.55
CA LEU A 313 19.03 12.83 7.71
C LEU A 313 19.62 12.56 9.09
N GLY A 314 18.96 11.73 9.90
CA GLY A 314 19.47 11.39 11.23
C GLY A 314 20.76 10.56 11.16
N GLU A 315 21.61 10.72 12.16
CA GLU A 315 22.83 9.92 12.31
C GLU A 315 22.80 9.19 13.65
N ILE A 316 23.20 7.92 13.62
CA ILE A 316 23.32 7.05 14.79
C ILE A 316 24.78 6.61 14.86
N PRO A 317 25.57 7.03 15.87
CA PRO A 317 26.93 6.56 16.03
C PRO A 317 26.92 5.05 16.33
N TYR A 318 27.77 4.30 15.64
CA TYR A 318 28.00 2.88 15.93
C TYR A 318 28.32 2.62 17.42
N GLY A 319 29.04 3.55 18.05
CA GLY A 319 29.32 3.53 19.49
C GLY A 319 28.05 3.42 20.34
N ALA A 320 26.92 3.98 19.93
CA ALA A 320 25.66 3.87 20.69
C ALA A 320 25.15 2.43 20.75
N ALA A 321 25.34 1.65 19.69
CA ALA A 321 25.02 0.22 19.69
C ALA A 321 25.93 -0.57 20.64
N ILE A 322 27.22 -0.23 20.69
CA ILE A 322 28.18 -0.85 21.60
C ILE A 322 27.84 -0.51 23.06
N GLN A 323 27.56 0.76 23.34
CA GLN A 323 27.18 1.20 24.68
C GLN A 323 25.88 0.54 25.14
N LEU A 324 24.86 0.47 24.28
CA LEU A 324 23.59 -0.22 24.56
C LEU A 324 23.80 -1.64 25.09
N MET A 325 24.71 -2.41 24.48
CA MET A 325 25.03 -3.76 24.94
C MET A 325 25.80 -3.75 26.26
N ASN A 326 26.83 -2.91 26.36
CA ASN A 326 27.72 -2.86 27.52
C ASN A 326 26.96 -2.53 28.81
N VAL A 327 25.95 -1.66 28.72
CA VAL A 327 25.19 -1.18 29.88
C VAL A 327 23.82 -1.84 30.02
N ALA A 328 23.51 -2.84 29.18
CA ALA A 328 22.17 -3.45 29.07
C ALA A 328 21.62 -3.97 30.40
N GLU A 329 22.50 -4.41 31.30
CA GLU A 329 22.11 -5.05 32.56
C GLU A 329 22.11 -4.12 33.77
N TYR A 330 22.54 -2.87 33.62
CA TYR A 330 22.67 -1.96 34.76
C TYR A 330 21.32 -1.36 35.15
N GLU A 331 20.86 -1.70 36.35
CA GLU A 331 19.66 -1.15 37.01
C GLU A 331 19.98 -0.59 38.41
N THR A 332 21.20 -0.81 38.89
CA THR A 332 21.71 -0.36 40.18
C THR A 332 23.14 0.19 40.05
N ASP A 333 23.54 1.01 41.02
CA ASP A 333 24.91 1.49 41.14
C ASP A 333 25.90 0.33 41.44
N VAL A 334 27.18 0.64 41.54
CA VAL A 334 28.24 -0.34 41.82
C VAL A 334 28.07 -1.08 43.14
N ASN A 335 27.38 -0.48 44.10
CA ASN A 335 27.09 -1.04 45.43
C ASN A 335 25.77 -1.82 45.47
N GLY A 336 25.01 -1.88 44.37
CA GLY A 336 23.71 -2.53 44.29
C GLY A 336 22.54 -1.67 44.77
N ASN A 337 22.76 -0.38 45.03
CA ASN A 337 21.69 0.55 45.42
C ASN A 337 20.87 0.97 44.20
N LYS A 338 19.58 1.19 44.44
CA LYS A 338 18.70 1.79 43.42
C LYS A 338 19.06 3.26 43.24
N VAL A 339 19.40 3.63 42.01
CA VAL A 339 19.57 5.03 41.62
C VAL A 339 18.18 5.66 41.51
N LYS A 340 17.92 6.73 42.28
CA LYS A 340 16.67 7.52 42.23
C LYS A 340 15.40 6.64 42.19
N GLU A 341 15.23 5.88 43.27
CA GLU A 341 14.10 4.93 43.47
C GLU A 341 13.99 3.78 42.44
N GLY A 342 14.96 3.64 41.54
CA GLY A 342 14.94 2.63 40.47
C GLY A 342 14.14 3.09 39.25
N SER A 343 14.11 4.40 38.97
CA SER A 343 13.47 4.95 37.78
C SER A 343 14.06 4.33 36.51
N ALA A 344 13.24 3.58 35.76
CA ALA A 344 13.68 2.93 34.54
C ALA A 344 14.17 3.93 33.48
N LEU A 345 13.67 5.17 33.50
CA LEU A 345 14.12 6.24 32.60
C LEU A 345 15.63 6.49 32.71
N LEU A 346 16.20 6.34 33.91
CA LEU A 346 17.61 6.57 34.20
C LEU A 346 18.49 5.34 33.97
N PHE A 347 17.92 4.17 33.66
CA PHE A 347 18.74 3.02 33.30
C PHE A 347 19.57 3.36 32.06
N PRO A 348 20.91 3.16 32.08
CA PRO A 348 21.79 3.61 31.00
C PRO A 348 21.33 3.16 29.60
N ARG A 349 20.82 1.93 29.47
CA ARG A 349 20.28 1.42 28.20
C ARG A 349 19.13 2.26 27.63
N ASN A 350 18.26 2.78 28.49
CA ASN A 350 17.13 3.59 28.09
C ASN A 350 17.57 5.00 27.70
N ILE A 351 18.61 5.53 28.34
CA ILE A 351 19.22 6.81 27.96
C ILE A 351 19.81 6.71 26.54
N TYR A 352 20.65 5.71 26.27
CA TYR A 352 21.20 5.49 24.92
C TYR A 352 20.11 5.17 23.88
N PHE A 353 19.13 4.33 24.21
CA PHE A 353 18.01 4.04 23.31
C PHE A 353 17.24 5.30 22.96
N ASN A 354 16.83 6.09 23.96
CA ASN A 354 16.07 7.31 23.71
C ASN A 354 16.88 8.33 22.92
N LYS A 355 18.17 8.53 23.24
CA LYS A 355 19.01 9.48 22.51
C LYS A 355 19.19 9.08 21.04
N TYR A 356 19.42 7.80 20.73
CA TYR A 356 19.88 7.42 19.40
C TYR A 356 18.87 6.60 18.56
N PHE A 357 18.12 5.68 19.17
CA PHE A 357 17.29 4.70 18.44
C PHE A 357 15.78 4.95 18.53
N ASN A 358 15.34 5.79 19.46
CA ASN A 358 13.93 6.19 19.59
C ASN A 358 13.61 7.45 18.76
N LYS A 359 14.11 7.49 17.52
CA LYS A 359 13.90 8.58 16.56
C LYS A 359 13.01 8.09 15.43
N HIS A 360 11.97 8.84 15.13
CA HIS A 360 11.00 8.49 14.09
C HIS A 360 11.34 9.11 12.71
N ASN A 361 12.41 9.92 12.62
CA ASN A 361 12.97 10.29 11.32
C ASN A 361 13.72 9.10 10.70
N VAL A 362 14.05 9.22 9.41
CA VAL A 362 14.98 8.29 8.77
C VAL A 362 16.42 8.63 9.16
N SER A 363 17.16 7.61 9.59
CA SER A 363 18.54 7.73 10.03
C SER A 363 19.48 6.76 9.30
N VAL A 364 20.77 7.04 9.36
CA VAL A 364 21.85 6.13 8.95
C VAL A 364 22.80 5.90 10.13
N ILE A 365 23.50 4.75 10.12
CA ILE A 365 24.53 4.47 11.13
C ILE A 365 25.89 4.93 10.61
N THR A 366 26.63 5.69 11.42
CA THR A 366 27.96 6.20 11.10
C THR A 366 29.03 5.52 11.96
N PRO A 367 30.29 5.46 11.51
CA PRO A 367 31.39 4.85 12.25
C PRO A 367 31.92 5.76 13.37
N ASN A 368 31.00 6.39 14.11
CA ASN A 368 31.30 7.32 15.17
C ASN A 368 31.17 6.64 16.54
N ASP A 369 31.96 7.10 17.51
CA ASP A 369 31.74 6.87 18.94
C ASP A 369 30.66 7.83 19.47
N THR A 370 30.06 7.53 20.63
CA THR A 370 29.06 8.43 21.21
C THR A 370 29.70 9.74 21.68
N ASN A 371 28.93 10.83 21.66
CA ASN A 371 29.34 12.12 22.19
C ASN A 371 28.20 12.65 23.08
N PRO A 372 28.41 12.93 24.37
CA PRO A 372 27.36 13.50 25.20
C PRO A 372 26.78 14.80 24.65
N ALA A 373 27.59 15.62 23.96
CA ALA A 373 27.21 16.96 23.50
C ALA A 373 26.26 16.98 22.29
N ASP A 374 26.21 15.92 21.49
CA ASP A 374 25.37 15.85 20.29
C ASP A 374 24.89 14.41 20.01
N GLU A 375 24.09 14.23 18.97
CA GLU A 375 23.58 12.91 18.58
C GLU A 375 24.36 12.28 17.41
N VAL A 376 25.36 12.97 16.85
CA VAL A 376 26.15 12.52 15.69
C VAL A 376 27.36 11.70 16.13
N GLY A 377 27.97 12.07 17.25
CA GLY A 377 29.17 11.41 17.76
C GLY A 377 30.46 11.94 17.15
N THR A 378 31.58 11.27 17.47
CA THR A 378 32.91 11.61 16.94
C THR A 378 33.46 10.45 16.12
N VAL A 379 34.09 10.73 14.98
CA VAL A 379 34.68 9.70 14.11
C VAL A 379 35.63 8.80 14.90
N ASN A 380 35.46 7.49 14.75
CA ASN A 380 36.32 6.48 15.33
C ASN A 380 36.96 5.65 14.21
N ASP A 381 38.27 5.79 14.01
CA ASP A 381 39.01 5.13 12.93
C ASP A 381 38.93 3.59 13.00
N THR A 382 38.79 3.02 14.20
CA THR A 382 38.62 1.58 14.38
C THR A 382 37.26 1.12 13.87
N TYR A 383 36.20 1.89 14.13
CA TYR A 383 34.87 1.61 13.59
C TYR A 383 34.82 1.85 12.09
N ALA A 384 35.47 2.90 11.60
CA ALA A 384 35.53 3.25 10.18
C ALA A 384 36.28 2.22 9.32
N ALA A 385 37.07 1.34 9.95
CA ALA A 385 37.76 0.22 9.32
C ALA A 385 36.92 -1.07 9.26
N LEU A 386 35.76 -1.13 9.93
CA LEU A 386 34.88 -2.30 9.85
C LEU A 386 34.26 -2.42 8.44
N PRO A 387 34.13 -3.64 7.90
CA PRO A 387 33.75 -3.88 6.50
C PRO A 387 32.33 -3.44 6.14
N GLY A 388 31.46 -3.29 7.14
CA GLY A 388 30.11 -2.78 6.98
C GLY A 388 30.04 -1.29 6.66
N PHE A 389 31.09 -0.52 6.96
CA PHE A 389 31.12 0.92 6.71
C PHE A 389 31.79 1.23 5.36
N ARG A 390 31.08 1.93 4.49
CA ARG A 390 31.57 2.36 3.18
C ARG A 390 31.26 3.83 2.93
N GLU A 391 32.12 4.50 2.18
CA GLU A 391 31.82 5.83 1.65
C GLU A 391 30.71 5.71 0.60
N VAL A 392 29.70 6.56 0.73
CA VAL A 392 28.49 6.52 -0.11
C VAL A 392 28.43 7.81 -0.94
N PRO A 393 28.66 7.74 -2.26
CA PRO A 393 28.70 8.91 -3.14
C PRO A 393 27.41 9.74 -3.08
N GLU A 394 26.25 9.09 -3.04
CA GLU A 394 24.95 9.75 -3.01
C GLU A 394 24.67 10.52 -1.71
N LEU A 395 25.51 10.33 -0.68
CA LEU A 395 25.51 11.09 0.57
C LEU A 395 26.73 12.01 0.69
N GLY A 396 27.30 12.43 -0.45
CA GLY A 396 28.46 13.32 -0.49
C GLY A 396 29.76 12.66 -0.02
N GLY A 397 29.88 11.33 -0.17
CA GLY A 397 31.05 10.56 0.28
C GLY A 397 31.04 10.25 1.77
N LYS A 398 29.93 10.50 2.48
CA LYS A 398 29.81 10.15 3.90
C LYS A 398 29.99 8.65 4.09
N LYS A 399 30.77 8.25 5.10
CA LYS A 399 30.95 6.84 5.46
C LYS A 399 29.79 6.40 6.36
N VAL A 400 28.99 5.46 5.88
CA VAL A 400 27.80 4.94 6.58
C VAL A 400 27.74 3.42 6.49
N LEU A 401 26.89 2.82 7.32
CA LEU A 401 26.65 1.37 7.31
C LEU A 401 25.90 0.98 6.03
N THR A 402 26.44 0.00 5.30
CA THR A 402 25.85 -0.53 4.06
C THR A 402 25.64 -2.04 4.15
N ASP A 403 24.94 -2.61 3.16
CA ASP A 403 24.88 -4.06 2.92
C ASP A 403 26.13 -4.56 2.16
N GLU A 404 26.13 -5.85 1.82
CA GLU A 404 27.19 -6.48 1.02
C GLU A 404 27.41 -5.84 -0.35
N LYS A 405 26.34 -5.33 -0.97
CA LYS A 405 26.33 -4.69 -2.30
C LYS A 405 26.71 -3.20 -2.24
N GLY A 406 26.75 -2.60 -1.05
CA GLY A 406 27.03 -1.18 -0.86
C GLY A 406 25.78 -0.31 -0.76
N ASN A 407 24.59 -0.91 -0.72
CA ASN A 407 23.34 -0.20 -0.49
C ASN A 407 23.30 0.30 0.97
N VAL A 408 22.90 1.55 1.18
CA VAL A 408 22.75 2.14 2.51
C VAL A 408 21.75 1.35 3.36
N ILE A 409 22.10 1.08 4.62
CA ILE A 409 21.15 0.55 5.60
C ILE A 409 20.47 1.73 6.30
N LEU A 410 19.20 1.96 5.97
CA LEU A 410 18.35 2.95 6.61
C LEU A 410 17.85 2.42 7.96
N VAL A 411 17.72 3.29 8.95
CA VAL A 411 17.18 2.98 10.27
C VAL A 411 15.96 3.84 10.54
N VAL A 412 14.85 3.20 10.90
CA VAL A 412 13.60 3.89 11.29
C VAL A 412 13.00 3.26 12.54
N ARG A 413 12.54 4.08 13.49
CA ARG A 413 11.65 3.63 14.57
C ARG A 413 10.22 3.69 14.06
N ALA A 414 9.58 2.53 13.92
CA ALA A 414 8.19 2.45 13.44
C ALA A 414 7.37 1.48 14.28
N GLY A 415 6.05 1.69 14.35
CA GLY A 415 5.15 0.75 15.01
C GLY A 415 3.78 1.34 15.35
N THR A 416 2.77 0.47 15.38
CA THR A 416 1.49 0.74 16.05
C THR A 416 1.32 -0.26 17.19
N SER A 417 0.74 0.21 18.29
CA SER A 417 0.63 -0.56 19.53
C SER A 417 0.04 -1.95 19.29
N GLY A 418 0.78 -2.99 19.66
CA GLY A 418 0.29 -4.37 19.73
C GLY A 418 0.71 -5.35 18.61
N SER A 419 1.53 -4.97 17.60
CA SER A 419 1.95 -5.98 16.59
C SER A 419 3.40 -5.87 16.04
N TYR A 420 3.97 -4.68 15.81
CA TYR A 420 5.30 -4.55 15.18
C TYR A 420 6.11 -3.31 15.63
N GLU A 421 5.93 -2.86 16.88
CA GLU A 421 6.73 -1.76 17.43
C GLU A 421 8.22 -2.14 17.56
N GLY A 422 9.07 -1.45 16.79
CA GLY A 422 10.50 -1.71 16.82
C GLY A 422 11.35 -0.74 16.01
N VAL A 423 12.63 -1.11 15.91
CA VAL A 423 13.62 -0.47 15.04
C VAL A 423 13.77 -1.33 13.79
N HIS A 424 13.55 -0.74 12.63
CA HIS A 424 13.69 -1.39 11.33
C HIS A 424 15.00 -0.95 10.68
N PHE A 425 15.73 -1.92 10.16
CA PHE A 425 16.87 -1.72 9.27
C PHE A 425 16.41 -2.08 7.86
N ILE A 426 16.51 -1.16 6.92
CA ILE A 426 15.93 -1.29 5.58
C ILE A 426 17.04 -1.11 4.54
N VAL A 427 17.06 -2.00 3.56
CA VAL A 427 17.91 -1.92 2.37
C VAL A 427 17.03 -1.85 1.14
N ILE A 428 17.30 -0.88 0.27
CA ILE A 428 16.64 -0.76 -1.03
C ILE A 428 17.44 -1.62 -2.05
N GLU A 429 16.85 -2.74 -2.49
CA GLU A 429 17.47 -3.61 -3.49
C GLU A 429 17.26 -3.09 -4.91
N ARG A 430 16.05 -2.59 -5.20
CA ARG A 430 15.73 -1.92 -6.47
C ARG A 430 14.81 -0.74 -6.21
N SER A 431 15.29 0.42 -6.63
CA SER A 431 14.49 1.64 -6.72
C SER A 431 13.81 1.70 -8.10
N PRO A 432 12.48 1.92 -8.15
CA PRO A 432 11.71 2.10 -9.38
C PRO A 432 11.88 3.50 -9.99
N LEU A 433 12.65 4.38 -9.34
CA LEU A 433 12.96 5.70 -9.90
C LEU A 433 13.79 5.57 -11.19
N PHE A 434 14.69 4.60 -11.21
CA PHE A 434 15.60 4.32 -12.33
C PHE A 434 14.98 3.30 -13.27
N GLU A 435 14.78 3.68 -14.54
CA GLU A 435 14.22 2.79 -15.56
C GLU A 435 15.10 1.57 -15.78
N GLU A 436 16.43 1.72 -15.78
CA GLU A 436 17.37 0.62 -16.01
C GLU A 436 18.50 0.65 -14.97
N VAL A 437 18.83 -0.52 -14.42
CA VAL A 437 19.98 -0.72 -13.54
C VAL A 437 20.70 -1.99 -13.97
N ASN A 438 22.00 -1.90 -14.21
CA ASN A 438 22.85 -3.02 -14.64
C ASN A 438 22.30 -3.79 -15.86
N GLY A 439 21.77 -3.07 -16.86
CA GLY A 439 21.20 -3.69 -18.07
C GLY A 439 19.79 -4.28 -17.89
N VAL A 440 19.16 -4.12 -16.72
CA VAL A 440 17.82 -4.64 -16.44
C VAL A 440 16.82 -3.50 -16.31
N THR A 441 15.92 -3.40 -17.29
CA THR A 441 14.79 -2.46 -17.28
C THR A 441 13.82 -2.76 -16.15
N LEU A 442 13.03 -1.78 -15.73
CA LEU A 442 12.06 -1.94 -14.65
C LEU A 442 10.98 -2.97 -15.00
N GLU A 443 10.54 -2.98 -16.26
CA GLU A 443 9.63 -3.99 -16.82
C GLU A 443 10.21 -5.41 -16.69
N ASN A 444 11.48 -5.61 -17.09
CA ASN A 444 12.13 -6.91 -16.96
C ASN A 444 12.36 -7.30 -15.49
N TYR A 445 12.69 -6.32 -14.64
CA TYR A 445 12.91 -6.56 -13.22
C TYR A 445 11.67 -7.07 -12.50
N TYR A 446 10.50 -6.51 -12.81
CA TYR A 446 9.20 -6.93 -12.27
C TYR A 446 8.46 -7.91 -13.20
N THR A 447 9.21 -8.78 -13.90
CA THR A 447 8.60 -9.86 -14.68
C THR A 447 7.78 -10.82 -13.80
N ILE A 448 6.72 -11.40 -14.38
CA ILE A 448 5.96 -12.51 -13.77
C ILE A 448 6.46 -13.88 -14.23
N GLU A 449 7.42 -13.94 -15.13
CA GLU A 449 8.00 -15.19 -15.59
C GLU A 449 8.93 -15.78 -14.52
N THR A 450 8.95 -17.11 -14.40
CA THR A 450 9.93 -17.79 -13.53
C THR A 450 11.19 -18.12 -14.29
N PRO A 451 12.36 -18.30 -13.65
CA PRO A 451 13.60 -18.64 -14.34
C PRO A 451 13.54 -19.91 -15.22
N GLU A 452 12.58 -20.79 -14.95
CA GLU A 452 12.32 -22.01 -15.73
C GLU A 452 11.45 -21.74 -16.98
N SER A 453 10.76 -20.60 -17.05
CA SER A 453 9.93 -20.20 -18.19
C SER A 453 10.79 -19.87 -19.41
N LYS A 454 10.29 -20.24 -20.60
CA LYS A 454 10.91 -19.88 -21.88
C LYS A 454 11.00 -18.35 -22.07
N ASN A 455 10.03 -17.62 -21.55
CA ASN A 455 9.89 -16.17 -21.72
C ASN A 455 10.59 -15.37 -20.61
N TYR A 456 11.33 -16.02 -19.71
CA TYR A 456 12.08 -15.30 -18.68
C TYR A 456 13.09 -14.34 -19.32
N PRO A 457 13.20 -13.08 -18.83
CA PRO A 457 14.14 -12.11 -19.37
C PRO A 457 15.59 -12.61 -19.34
N LYS A 458 16.31 -12.38 -20.45
CA LYS A 458 17.70 -12.80 -20.63
C LYS A 458 18.56 -11.67 -21.19
N ASP A 459 19.84 -11.70 -20.88
CA ASP A 459 20.83 -10.82 -21.51
C ASP A 459 21.14 -11.25 -22.96
N GLU A 460 22.01 -10.50 -23.64
CA GLU A 460 22.44 -10.78 -25.02
C GLU A 460 23.12 -12.15 -25.18
N ASP A 461 23.75 -12.66 -24.11
CA ASP A 461 24.42 -13.96 -24.07
C ASP A 461 23.46 -15.11 -23.73
N GLY A 462 22.18 -14.81 -23.47
CA GLY A 462 21.13 -15.77 -23.13
C GLY A 462 21.10 -16.20 -21.66
N ASN A 463 21.85 -15.53 -20.77
CA ASN A 463 21.81 -15.76 -19.33
C ASN A 463 20.57 -15.08 -18.72
N PRO A 464 19.95 -15.67 -17.69
CA PRO A 464 18.84 -15.05 -16.97
C PRO A 464 19.24 -13.69 -16.37
N LEU A 465 18.40 -12.66 -16.55
CA LEU A 465 18.61 -11.37 -15.89
C LEU A 465 18.35 -11.44 -14.38
N ASP A 466 18.93 -10.51 -13.63
CA ASP A 466 18.64 -10.32 -12.21
C ASP A 466 17.30 -9.58 -12.03
N THR A 467 16.25 -10.30 -11.68
CA THR A 467 14.87 -9.79 -11.51
C THR A 467 14.40 -9.96 -10.06
N TYR A 468 13.28 -9.34 -9.69
CA TYR A 468 12.64 -9.56 -8.38
C TYR A 468 12.40 -11.05 -8.09
N VAL A 469 12.07 -11.84 -9.12
CA VAL A 469 11.72 -13.25 -8.99
C VAL A 469 12.92 -14.11 -8.56
N ASN A 470 14.14 -13.81 -9.04
CA ASN A 470 15.36 -14.57 -8.70
C ASN A 470 16.31 -13.82 -7.75
N ALA A 471 15.96 -12.60 -7.31
CA ALA A 471 16.80 -11.75 -6.47
C ALA A 471 17.28 -12.44 -5.18
N ILE A 472 16.49 -13.39 -4.67
CA ILE A 472 16.94 -14.35 -3.65
C ILE A 472 16.79 -15.75 -4.23
N THR A 473 17.89 -16.50 -4.21
CA THR A 473 17.89 -17.89 -4.66
C THR A 473 16.97 -18.73 -3.77
N THR A 474 15.86 -19.17 -4.34
CA THR A 474 14.88 -20.04 -3.69
C THR A 474 14.62 -21.27 -4.56
N ASP A 475 13.86 -22.23 -4.04
CA ASP A 475 13.33 -23.31 -4.85
C ASP A 475 12.28 -22.80 -5.86
N ALA A 476 11.80 -23.71 -6.73
CA ALA A 476 10.77 -23.39 -7.71
C ALA A 476 9.46 -22.86 -7.09
N LYS A 477 9.18 -23.21 -5.82
CA LYS A 477 8.02 -22.67 -5.10
C LYS A 477 8.23 -21.19 -4.77
N GLY A 478 9.39 -20.81 -4.25
CA GLY A 478 9.71 -19.42 -3.95
C GLY A 478 9.65 -18.51 -5.19
N TYR A 479 10.11 -18.98 -6.35
CA TYR A 479 9.98 -18.23 -7.60
C TYR A 479 8.51 -18.02 -8.00
N LYS A 480 7.67 -19.05 -7.87
CA LYS A 480 6.22 -18.93 -8.14
C LYS A 480 5.53 -17.99 -7.17
N ASP A 481 5.92 -18.00 -5.90
CA ASP A 481 5.34 -17.11 -4.89
C ASP A 481 5.71 -15.65 -5.18
N ARG A 482 6.97 -15.35 -5.56
CA ARG A 482 7.40 -14.01 -5.98
C ARG A 482 6.72 -13.51 -7.25
N SER A 483 6.63 -14.37 -8.27
CA SER A 483 5.89 -14.08 -9.51
C SER A 483 4.42 -13.74 -9.20
N ARG A 484 3.77 -14.51 -8.32
CA ARG A 484 2.38 -14.27 -7.91
C ARG A 484 2.21 -12.92 -7.21
N LYS A 485 3.13 -12.54 -6.31
CA LYS A 485 3.07 -11.23 -5.62
C LYS A 485 3.02 -10.06 -6.61
N ILE A 486 3.87 -10.08 -7.63
CA ILE A 486 3.87 -9.06 -8.69
C ILE A 486 2.55 -9.12 -9.47
N LYS A 487 2.13 -10.32 -9.88
CA LYS A 487 0.90 -10.52 -10.64
C LYS A 487 -0.34 -10.00 -9.91
N ASP A 488 -0.45 -10.30 -8.62
CA ASP A 488 -1.57 -9.86 -7.77
C ASP A 488 -1.55 -8.34 -7.56
N GLY A 489 -0.35 -7.74 -7.41
CA GLY A 489 -0.18 -6.28 -7.39
C GLY A 489 -0.69 -5.61 -8.67
N ILE A 490 -0.33 -6.14 -9.84
CA ILE A 490 -0.78 -5.63 -11.15
C ILE A 490 -2.29 -5.80 -11.35
N LYS A 491 -2.89 -6.88 -10.84
CA LYS A 491 -4.35 -7.11 -10.97
C LYS A 491 -5.20 -6.26 -10.03
N SER A 492 -4.64 -5.77 -8.93
CA SER A 492 -5.41 -5.14 -7.84
C SER A 492 -5.26 -3.62 -7.76
N PHE A 493 -4.27 -3.02 -8.42
CA PHE A 493 -3.99 -1.59 -8.27
C PHE A 493 -5.07 -0.69 -8.92
N ASP A 494 -5.63 -1.10 -10.07
CA ASP A 494 -6.67 -0.35 -10.78
C ASP A 494 -8.06 -0.69 -10.21
N THR A 495 -8.51 0.11 -9.25
CA THR A 495 -9.84 -0.05 -8.63
C THR A 495 -11.00 0.21 -9.60
N ARG A 496 -10.74 0.80 -10.77
CA ARG A 496 -11.71 1.11 -11.84
C ARG A 496 -11.51 0.23 -13.07
N ILE A 497 -10.88 -0.93 -12.92
CA ILE A 497 -10.58 -1.82 -14.05
C ILE A 497 -11.82 -2.23 -14.87
N ASP A 498 -12.98 -2.33 -14.22
CA ASP A 498 -14.25 -2.62 -14.91
C ASP A 498 -14.61 -1.53 -15.93
N ASP A 499 -14.36 -0.26 -15.63
CA ASP A 499 -14.62 0.86 -16.54
C ASP A 499 -13.65 0.83 -17.74
N ARG A 500 -12.40 0.43 -17.50
CA ARG A 500 -11.38 0.25 -18.56
C ARG A 500 -11.74 -0.89 -19.49
N ILE A 501 -12.15 -2.03 -18.93
CA ILE A 501 -12.65 -3.18 -19.70
C ILE A 501 -13.85 -2.74 -20.53
N PHE A 502 -14.81 -2.04 -19.92
CA PHE A 502 -15.97 -1.50 -20.61
C PHE A 502 -15.59 -0.59 -21.79
N ALA A 503 -14.70 0.39 -21.58
CA ALA A 503 -14.25 1.30 -22.64
C ALA A 503 -13.59 0.57 -23.81
N LYS A 504 -12.76 -0.45 -23.53
CA LYS A 504 -12.14 -1.28 -24.57
C LYS A 504 -13.14 -2.13 -25.32
N LEU A 505 -14.13 -2.73 -24.63
CA LEU A 505 -15.18 -3.50 -25.28
C LEU A 505 -16.09 -2.62 -26.17
N VAL A 506 -16.45 -1.42 -25.70
CA VAL A 506 -17.20 -0.42 -26.50
C VAL A 506 -16.48 -0.11 -27.81
N LYS A 507 -15.15 0.09 -27.75
CA LYS A 507 -14.31 0.32 -28.94
C LYS A 507 -14.22 -0.93 -29.82
N LEU A 508 -13.98 -2.10 -29.24
CA LEU A 508 -13.84 -3.38 -29.95
C LEU A 508 -15.11 -3.78 -30.70
N LEU A 509 -16.28 -3.54 -30.09
CA LEU A 509 -17.60 -3.88 -30.64
C LEU A 509 -18.25 -2.73 -31.41
N ASN A 510 -17.57 -1.58 -31.53
CA ASN A 510 -18.05 -0.40 -32.25
C ASN A 510 -19.44 0.05 -31.78
N VAL A 511 -19.64 0.08 -30.46
CA VAL A 511 -20.92 0.42 -29.84
C VAL A 511 -21.23 1.90 -30.08
N LYS A 512 -22.45 2.19 -30.52
CA LYS A 512 -22.92 3.56 -30.78
C LYS A 512 -24.06 3.94 -29.82
N ILE A 513 -23.82 4.96 -29.00
CA ILE A 513 -24.86 5.58 -28.19
C ILE A 513 -25.42 6.75 -29.00
N HIS A 514 -26.63 6.58 -29.52
CA HIS A 514 -27.27 7.57 -30.40
C HIS A 514 -27.82 8.79 -29.63
N ASP A 515 -28.20 8.60 -28.37
CA ASP A 515 -28.60 9.69 -27.49
C ASP A 515 -27.35 10.46 -27.03
N GLN A 516 -27.19 11.67 -27.54
CA GLN A 516 -26.01 12.49 -27.25
C GLN A 516 -26.00 13.04 -25.82
N GLU A 517 -27.16 13.33 -25.22
CA GLU A 517 -27.25 13.81 -23.84
C GLU A 517 -26.89 12.67 -22.89
N LEU A 518 -27.42 11.48 -23.13
CA LEU A 518 -27.10 10.28 -22.36
C LEU A 518 -25.64 9.87 -22.50
N LYS A 519 -25.09 9.91 -23.72
CA LYS A 519 -23.67 9.65 -23.95
C LYS A 519 -22.81 10.63 -23.13
N LYS A 520 -23.11 11.92 -23.21
CA LYS A 520 -22.40 12.95 -22.45
C LYS A 520 -22.47 12.70 -20.94
N ASN A 521 -23.66 12.42 -20.40
CA ASN A 521 -23.83 12.16 -18.97
C ASN A 521 -23.08 10.88 -18.51
N LEU A 522 -23.02 9.85 -19.36
CA LEU A 522 -22.25 8.63 -19.09
C LEU A 522 -20.74 8.89 -19.10
N ASP A 523 -20.25 9.61 -20.11
CA ASP A 523 -18.83 10.00 -20.20
C ASP A 523 -18.42 10.83 -18.98
N GLU A 524 -19.25 11.82 -18.60
CA GLU A 524 -19.04 12.64 -17.39
C GLU A 524 -19.07 11.81 -16.11
N TYR A 525 -19.97 10.83 -16.00
CA TYR A 525 -20.00 9.93 -14.84
C TYR A 525 -18.72 9.10 -14.71
N LEU A 526 -18.25 8.49 -15.80
CA LEU A 526 -17.02 7.68 -15.78
C LEU A 526 -15.79 8.54 -15.47
N ALA A 527 -15.70 9.74 -16.06
CA ALA A 527 -14.62 10.69 -15.78
C ALA A 527 -14.64 11.16 -14.31
N ASN A 528 -15.81 11.47 -13.76
CA ASN A 528 -15.95 11.88 -12.36
C ASN A 528 -15.57 10.75 -11.39
N GLU A 529 -15.97 9.51 -11.69
CA GLU A 529 -15.62 8.37 -10.83
C GLU A 529 -14.12 8.07 -10.84
N LEU A 530 -13.44 8.23 -11.98
CA LEU A 530 -11.99 8.15 -12.06
C LEU A 530 -11.33 9.28 -11.25
N ALA A 531 -11.76 10.52 -11.46
CA ALA A 531 -11.23 11.69 -10.76
C ALA A 531 -11.41 11.59 -9.23
N ILE A 532 -12.54 11.02 -8.76
CA ILE A 532 -12.76 10.74 -7.32
C ILE A 532 -11.77 9.70 -6.82
N ALA A 533 -11.55 8.61 -7.55
CA ALA A 533 -10.63 7.55 -7.14
C ALA A 533 -9.18 8.06 -7.05
N GLU A 534 -8.77 8.90 -7.99
CA GLU A 534 -7.46 9.56 -7.99
C GLU A 534 -7.34 10.55 -6.83
N TYR A 535 -8.33 11.44 -6.66
CA TYR A 535 -8.38 12.39 -5.55
C TYR A 535 -8.30 11.69 -4.18
N ASP A 536 -9.04 10.59 -4.00
CA ASP A 536 -9.03 9.82 -2.76
C ASP A 536 -7.66 9.16 -2.51
N ALA A 537 -6.95 8.75 -3.56
CA ALA A 537 -5.60 8.19 -3.45
C ALA A 537 -4.58 9.29 -3.07
N ASP A 538 -4.63 10.44 -3.75
CA ASP A 538 -3.76 11.59 -3.49
C ASP A 538 -3.99 12.13 -2.08
N LEU A 539 -5.26 12.26 -1.65
CA LEU A 539 -5.62 12.72 -0.31
C LEU A 539 -5.08 11.77 0.77
N LYS A 540 -5.18 10.46 0.58
CA LYS A 540 -4.60 9.48 1.52
C LYS A 540 -3.09 9.62 1.62
N MET A 541 -2.41 9.84 0.50
CA MET A 541 -0.96 10.03 0.51
C MET A 541 -0.55 11.34 1.18
N LEU A 542 -1.28 12.42 0.90
CA LEU A 542 -1.10 13.71 1.57
C LEU A 542 -1.29 13.60 3.08
N SER A 543 -2.39 12.97 3.53
CA SER A 543 -2.65 12.75 4.95
C SER A 543 -1.56 11.90 5.61
N ALA A 544 -1.02 10.88 4.94
CA ALA A 544 0.08 10.08 5.47
C ALA A 544 1.35 10.92 5.69
N TRP A 545 1.68 11.83 4.75
CA TRP A 545 2.77 12.79 4.93
C TRP A 545 2.51 13.73 6.10
N GLU A 546 1.33 14.35 6.16
CA GLU A 546 0.96 15.28 7.24
C GLU A 546 1.03 14.61 8.62
N GLU A 547 0.51 13.40 8.76
CA GLU A 547 0.56 12.64 10.01
C GLU A 547 2.00 12.34 10.44
N TRP A 548 2.89 12.01 9.51
CA TRP A 548 4.29 11.78 9.83
C TRP A 548 5.02 13.06 10.22
N ILE A 549 4.86 14.14 9.45
CA ILE A 549 5.51 15.43 9.75
C ILE A 549 5.05 15.96 11.11
N ASN A 550 3.76 15.83 11.42
CA ASN A 550 3.23 16.19 12.74
C ASN A 550 3.85 15.33 13.86
N LEU A 551 4.04 14.02 13.62
CA LEU A 551 4.73 13.15 14.57
C LEU A 551 6.17 13.61 14.81
N LEU A 552 6.91 13.95 13.75
CA LEU A 552 8.29 14.44 13.86
C LEU A 552 8.37 15.77 14.60
N ALA A 553 7.47 16.70 14.32
CA ALA A 553 7.39 17.99 15.00
C ALA A 553 7.12 17.80 16.51
N VAL A 554 6.14 16.96 16.86
CA VAL A 554 5.85 16.64 18.26
C VAL A 554 7.05 15.98 18.93
N GLN A 555 7.74 15.06 18.24
CA GLN A 555 8.95 14.46 18.79
C GLN A 555 10.03 15.52 19.06
N ALA A 556 10.29 16.43 18.12
CA ALA A 556 11.27 17.50 18.28
C ALA A 556 10.95 18.40 19.49
N GLU A 557 9.69 18.80 19.68
CA GLU A 557 9.25 19.59 20.83
C GLU A 557 9.42 18.86 22.17
N ASN A 558 9.36 17.54 22.15
CA ASN A 558 9.48 16.72 23.36
C ASN A 558 10.92 16.36 23.71
N ARG A 559 11.84 16.34 22.74
CA ARG A 559 13.26 15.98 22.92
C ARG A 559 14.12 17.19 23.27
N THR A 560 13.71 17.96 24.27
CA THR A 560 14.49 19.10 24.78
C THR A 560 15.47 18.67 25.88
N PRO A 561 16.54 19.45 26.17
CA PRO A 561 17.45 19.18 27.29
C PRO A 561 16.78 19.12 28.67
N ALA A 562 15.53 19.57 28.79
CA ALA A 562 14.72 19.46 30.01
C ALA A 562 14.00 18.12 30.15
N ARG A 563 13.80 17.38 29.04
CA ARG A 563 13.00 16.15 29.00
C ARG A 563 13.83 14.92 28.64
N LEU A 564 14.68 15.03 27.63
CA LEU A 564 15.60 13.97 27.25
C LEU A 564 16.71 13.88 28.31
N VAL A 565 16.89 12.69 28.89
CA VAL A 565 17.94 12.45 29.89
C VAL A 565 19.30 12.56 29.21
N ASP A 566 20.20 13.31 29.85
CA ASP A 566 21.56 13.52 29.34
C ASP A 566 22.37 12.21 29.37
N GLU A 567 23.21 11.99 28.35
CA GLU A 567 24.09 10.82 28.26
C GLU A 567 25.10 10.78 29.42
N ALA A 568 25.49 11.93 29.97
CA ALA A 568 26.33 12.01 31.17
C ALA A 568 25.71 11.25 32.35
N CYS A 569 24.38 11.17 32.45
CA CYS A 569 23.70 10.38 33.46
C CYS A 569 23.94 8.87 33.27
N ALA A 570 24.00 8.39 32.03
CA ALA A 570 24.31 7.00 31.74
C ALA A 570 25.77 6.67 32.11
N ILE A 571 26.69 7.58 31.81
CA ILE A 571 28.12 7.44 32.11
C ILE A 571 28.37 7.40 33.62
N ALA A 572 27.76 8.30 34.38
CA ALA A 572 27.90 8.40 35.83
C ALA A 572 27.09 7.35 36.62
N PHE A 573 26.18 6.61 35.98
CA PHE A 573 25.17 5.78 36.65
C PHE A 573 25.74 4.78 37.66
N ARG A 574 26.83 4.07 37.29
CA ARG A 574 27.43 3.06 38.17
C ARG A 574 28.05 3.67 39.42
N GLU A 575 28.45 4.94 39.36
CA GLU A 575 29.03 5.68 40.49
C GLU A 575 28.04 6.70 41.07
N ALA A 576 26.73 6.52 40.85
CA ALA A 576 25.70 7.51 41.24
C ALA A 576 25.71 7.89 42.74
N GLY A 577 26.25 7.04 43.61
CA GLY A 577 26.40 7.35 45.04
C GLY A 577 27.47 8.41 45.37
N THR A 578 28.37 8.71 44.43
CA THR A 578 29.47 9.68 44.60
C THR A 578 29.62 10.63 43.41
N ALA A 579 28.90 10.40 42.32
CA ALA A 579 28.95 11.23 41.13
C ALA A 579 28.15 12.53 41.31
N THR A 580 28.80 13.66 41.02
CA THR A 580 28.24 15.02 41.12
C THR A 580 26.97 15.21 40.27
N GLU A 581 26.84 14.42 39.20
CA GLU A 581 25.69 14.41 38.31
C GLU A 581 24.40 13.99 39.03
N TYR A 582 24.48 13.13 40.06
CA TYR A 582 23.34 12.58 40.80
C TYR A 582 23.09 13.24 42.17
N GLU A 583 24.00 14.11 42.61
CA GLU A 583 23.83 14.94 43.82
C GLU A 583 22.62 15.87 43.69
N GLU A 584 22.13 16.40 44.81
CA GLU A 584 21.01 17.37 44.82
C GLU A 584 21.37 18.61 44.00
N GLY A 585 20.54 18.96 43.02
CA GLY A 585 20.81 20.03 42.05
C GLY A 585 21.78 19.66 40.93
N GLY A 586 22.28 18.41 40.89
CA GLY A 586 23.10 17.86 39.82
C GLY A 586 22.33 17.65 38.52
N LEU A 587 23.06 17.40 37.43
CA LEU A 587 22.50 17.29 36.06
C LEU A 587 21.38 16.25 35.94
N CYS A 588 21.49 15.13 36.66
CA CYS A 588 20.58 13.99 36.58
C CYS A 588 19.45 14.05 37.60
N ASP A 589 19.53 14.98 38.56
CA ASP A 589 18.55 15.13 39.64
C ASP A 589 17.18 15.60 39.12
N LYS A 590 17.17 16.41 38.05
CA LYS A 590 15.96 17.01 37.45
C LYS A 590 15.03 16.04 36.72
N TYR A 591 15.40 14.77 36.55
CA TYR A 591 14.67 13.79 35.73
C TYR A 591 13.81 12.81 36.56
N VAL A 592 13.62 13.09 37.85
CA VAL A 592 12.98 12.20 38.83
C VAL A 592 11.81 12.90 39.50
#